data_AF-S2JWY1-F1
#
_entry.id   AF-S2JWY1-F1
#
_cell.length_a   1.000
_cell.length_b   1.000
_cell.length_c   1.000
_cell.angle_alpha   90.00
_cell.angle_beta   90.00
_cell.angle_gamma   90.00
#
_symmetry.space_group_name_H-M   'P 1'
#
loop_
_entity.id
_entity.type
_entity.pdbx_description
1 polymer ?
#
loop_
_entity_poly.entity_id
_entity_poly.type
_entity_poly.pdbx_seq_one_letter_code
_entity_poly.pdbx_strand_id
1 'polypeptide(L)' 'MQDNEKWRLQSGCYVEDKMAELVKTLKYEHPAMYRILDVADENWGLFSSNEELAELNEHAKTPIDYPELLVEMDQFLKTS' A
#
# COMPACT_ATOMS: atom_id res chain seq x y z
N MET A 1 10.35 9.16 12.96
CA MET A 1 8.92 8.92 13.24
C MET A 1 8.82 8.42 14.65
N GLN A 2 7.97 9.04 15.47
CA GLN A 2 7.66 8.48 16.79
C GLN A 2 6.75 7.26 16.55
N ASP A 3 6.92 6.18 17.31
CA ASP A 3 6.22 4.91 17.06
C ASP A 3 4.69 5.03 17.16
N ASN A 4 4.18 6.07 17.83
CA ASN A 4 2.74 6.35 17.93
C ASN A 4 2.08 6.76 16.60
N GLU A 5 2.84 7.09 15.57
CA GLU A 5 2.33 7.49 14.25
C GLU A 5 2.50 6.40 13.19
N LYS A 6 3.12 5.26 13.55
CA LYS A 6 3.35 4.16 12.63
C LYS A 6 2.15 3.24 12.59
N TRP A 7 1.89 2.65 11.43
CA TRP A 7 0.88 1.60 11.33
C TRP A 7 1.39 0.32 11.97
N ARG A 8 0.80 -0.03 13.12
CA ARG A 8 1.08 -1.25 13.86
C ARG A 8 0.11 -2.36 13.48
N LEU A 9 0.65 -3.52 13.11
CA LEU A 9 -0.11 -4.75 12.84
C LEU A 9 -0.42 -5.50 14.14
N GLN A 10 -1.38 -6.43 14.08
CA GLN A 10 -1.73 -7.30 15.21
C GLN A 10 -0.56 -8.16 15.70
N SER A 11 0.36 -8.51 14.80
CA SER A 11 1.62 -9.20 15.13
C SER A 11 2.54 -8.40 16.05
N GLY A 12 2.32 -7.10 16.17
CA GLY A 12 3.19 -6.17 16.90
C GLY A 12 4.28 -5.54 16.03
N CYS A 13 4.37 -5.91 14.75
CA CYS A 13 5.27 -5.29 13.79
C CYS A 13 4.72 -3.94 13.28
N TYR A 14 5.63 -3.07 12.86
CA TYR A 14 5.26 -1.83 12.19
C TYR A 14 5.45 -1.96 10.68
N VAL A 15 4.46 -1.53 9.92
CA VAL A 15 4.48 -1.61 8.45
C VAL A 15 5.65 -0.82 7.90
N GLU A 16 5.88 0.41 8.37
CA GLU A 16 6.93 1.30 7.90
C GLU A 16 8.34 0.73 8.15
N ASP A 17 8.52 -0.02 9.24
CA ASP A 17 9.80 -0.65 9.55
C ASP A 17 10.09 -1.77 8.54
N LYS A 18 9.08 -2.57 8.18
CA LYS A 18 9.19 -3.57 7.10
C LYS A 18 9.41 -2.95 5.73
N MET A 19 8.74 -1.83 5.43
CA MET A 19 8.98 -1.09 4.19
C MET A 19 10.44 -0.62 4.12
N ALA A 20 10.99 -0.12 5.23
CA ALA A 20 12.38 0.29 5.31
C ALA A 20 13.36 -0.89 5.15
N GLU A 21 13.03 -2.06 5.68
CA GLU A 21 13.80 -3.29 5.47
C GLU A 21 13.79 -3.73 4.01
N LEU A 22 12.62 -3.79 3.38
CA LEU A 22 12.48 -4.10 1.96
C LEU A 22 13.33 -3.16 1.11
N VAL A 23 13.19 -1.84 1.31
CA VAL A 23 13.91 -0.82 0.55
C VAL A 23 15.42 -0.99 0.60
N LYS A 24 15.99 -1.43 1.72
CA LYS A 24 17.44 -1.68 1.86
C LYS A 24 17.93 -2.85 1.00
N THR A 25 17.05 -3.77 0.64
CA THR A 25 17.38 -4.94 -0.18
C THR A 25 17.24 -4.69 -1.68
N LEU A 26 16.50 -3.64 -2.05
CA LEU A 26 16.18 -3.34 -3.44
C LEU A 26 17.30 -2.55 -4.11
N LYS A 27 17.66 -3.01 -5.32
CA LYS A 27 18.70 -2.38 -6.13
C LYS A 27 18.19 -1.18 -6.94
N TYR A 28 16.89 -1.15 -7.21
CA TYR A 28 16.22 -0.17 -8.05
C TYR A 28 15.12 0.53 -7.27
N GLU A 29 14.66 1.67 -7.79
CA GLU A 29 13.57 2.42 -7.17
C GLU A 29 12.31 1.57 -7.03
N HIS A 30 11.64 1.76 -5.90
CA HIS A 30 10.46 0.99 -5.54
C HIS A 30 9.44 1.89 -4.81
N PRO A 31 8.13 1.71 -5.00
CA PRO A 31 7.10 2.54 -4.37
C PRO A 31 7.25 2.66 -2.85
N ALA A 32 7.71 1.60 -2.18
CA ALA A 32 7.99 1.60 -0.75
C ALA A 32 9.02 2.65 -0.30
N MET A 33 9.93 3.10 -1.17
CA MET A 33 10.86 4.21 -0.88
C MET A 33 10.13 5.53 -0.61
N TYR A 34 8.95 5.68 -1.19
CA TYR A 34 8.08 6.84 -1.05
C TYR A 34 6.90 6.57 -0.10
N ARG A 35 7.00 5.51 0.73
CA ARG A 35 5.95 5.08 1.67
C ARG A 35 4.62 4.71 0.99
N ILE A 36 4.68 4.29 -0.26
CA ILE A 36 3.53 3.75 -0.98
C ILE A 36 3.54 2.24 -0.76
N LEU A 37 2.50 1.74 -0.11
CA LEU A 37 2.29 0.30 0.12
C LEU A 37 1.40 -0.26 -0.98
N ASP A 38 1.99 -1.06 -1.87
CA ASP A 38 1.24 -1.88 -2.81
C ASP A 38 1.11 -3.30 -2.26
N VAL A 39 -0.07 -3.66 -1.74
CA VAL A 39 -0.29 -4.97 -1.09
C VAL A 39 -0.28 -6.13 -2.11
N ALA A 40 -0.41 -5.84 -3.41
CA ALA A 40 -0.30 -6.83 -4.47
C ALA A 40 1.15 -7.14 -4.86
N ASP A 41 2.13 -6.41 -4.30
CA ASP A 41 3.54 -6.61 -4.62
C ASP A 41 4.08 -7.92 -4.02
N GLU A 42 4.62 -8.77 -4.90
CA GLU A 42 5.17 -10.09 -4.53
C GLU A 42 6.39 -9.98 -3.58
N ASN A 43 7.09 -8.84 -3.58
CA ASN A 43 8.24 -8.60 -2.71
C ASN A 43 7.88 -8.72 -1.22
N TRP A 44 6.63 -8.45 -0.84
CA TRP A 44 6.21 -8.54 0.57
C TRP A 44 6.19 -9.97 1.11
N GLY A 45 6.09 -10.99 0.25
CA GLY A 45 6.13 -12.40 0.67
C GLY A 45 7.44 -12.80 1.35
N LEU A 46 8.51 -12.00 1.19
CA LEU A 46 9.80 -12.20 1.83
C LEU A 46 9.95 -11.50 3.20
N PHE A 47 9.10 -10.50 3.48
CA PHE A 47 9.24 -9.60 4.64
C PHE A 47 8.01 -9.60 5.57
N SER A 48 6.92 -10.25 5.16
CA SER A 48 5.68 -10.34 5.93
C SER A 48 5.16 -11.77 5.93
N SER A 49 4.53 -12.16 7.04
CA SER A 49 3.79 -13.41 7.11
C SER A 49 2.48 -13.33 6.31
N ASN A 50 1.92 -14.47 5.95
CA ASN A 50 0.62 -14.53 5.27
C ASN A 50 -0.51 -13.91 6.11
N GLU A 51 -0.41 -13.97 7.43
CA GLU A 51 -1.38 -13.36 8.37
C GLU A 51 -1.32 -11.84 8.30
N GLU A 52 -0.11 -11.29 8.29
CA GLU A 52 0.12 -9.85 8.18
C GLU A 52 -0.29 -9.32 6.80
N LEU A 53 -0.04 -10.09 5.73
CA LEU A 53 -0.51 -9.76 4.38
C LEU A 53 -2.04 -9.81 4.28
N ALA A 54 -2.69 -10.72 5.00
CA ALA A 54 -4.15 -10.78 5.05
C ALA A 54 -4.73 -9.55 5.78
N GLU A 55 -4.13 -9.16 6.91
CA GLU A 55 -4.50 -7.94 7.64
C GLU A 55 -4.35 -6.68 6.76
N LEU A 56 -3.20 -6.54 6.08
CA LEU A 56 -2.97 -5.42 5.15
C LEU A 56 -3.98 -5.39 4.00
N ASN A 57 -4.31 -6.55 3.43
CA ASN A 57 -5.30 -6.66 2.35
C ASN A 57 -6.72 -6.30 2.80
N GLU A 58 -7.08 -6.61 4.05
CA GLU A 58 -8.37 -6.24 4.60
C GLU A 58 -8.50 -4.71 4.70
N HIS A 59 -7.47 -4.04 5.21
CA HIS A 59 -7.43 -2.58 5.31
C HIS A 59 -7.38 -1.89 3.94
N ALA A 60 -6.70 -2.47 2.95
CA ALA A 60 -6.63 -1.91 1.60
C ALA A 60 -7.96 -2.00 0.82
N LYS A 61 -8.87 -2.91 1.20
CA LYS A 61 -10.18 -3.05 0.57
C LYS A 61 -11.21 -2.02 1.04
N THR A 62 -10.85 -1.11 1.94
CA THR A 62 -11.74 -0.05 2.38
C THR A 62 -12.19 0.74 1.15
N PRO A 63 -13.49 0.76 0.80
CA PRO A 63 -13.96 1.41 -0.41
C PRO A 63 -13.61 2.89 -0.35
N ILE A 64 -12.84 3.35 -1.33
CA ILE A 64 -12.59 4.78 -1.53
C ILE A 64 -13.79 5.31 -2.29
N ASP A 65 -14.53 6.24 -1.69
CA ASP A 65 -15.56 6.99 -2.39
C ASP A 65 -14.87 7.99 -3.32
N TYR A 66 -14.77 7.61 -4.59
CA TYR A 66 -14.20 8.49 -5.60
C TYR A 66 -15.25 9.54 -5.99
N PRO A 67 -14.86 10.82 -6.15
CA PRO A 67 -15.77 11.83 -6.66
C PRO A 67 -16.29 11.42 -8.03
N GLU A 68 -17.56 11.75 -8.29
CA GLU A 68 -18.16 11.51 -9.61
C GLU A 68 -17.30 12.14 -10.71
N LEU A 69 -17.14 11.41 -11.80
CA LEU A 69 -16.40 11.87 -12.97
C LEU A 69 -17.08 13.14 -13.52
N LEU A 70 -16.28 14.18 -13.80
CA LEU A 70 -16.79 15.40 -14.42
C LEU A 70 -17.51 15.07 -15.74
N VAL A 71 -18.65 15.71 -15.98
CA VAL A 71 -19.52 15.49 -17.15
C VAL A 71 -18.75 15.63 -18.47
N GLU A 72 -17.80 16.56 -18.55
CA GLU A 72 -16.96 16.77 -19.75
C GLU A 72 -16.05 15.57 -20.04
N MET A 73 -15.51 14.93 -19.00
CA MET A 73 -14.67 13.73 -19.15
C MET A 73 -15.50 12.51 -19.51
N ASP A 74 -16.70 12.37 -18.93
CA ASP A 74 -17.66 11.32 -19.29
C ASP A 74 -18.09 11.43 -20.78
N GLN A 75 -18.33 12.66 -21.25
CA GLN A 75 -18.63 12.93 -22.66
C GLN A 75 -17.45 12.59 -23.58
N PHE A 76 -16.23 12.96 -23.19
CA PHE A 76 -15.03 12.62 -23.97
C PHE A 76 -14.86 11.10 -24.14
N LEU A 77 -15.00 10.34 -23.06
CA LEU A 77 -14.88 8.88 -23.09
C LEU A 77 -15.96 8.19 -23.92
N LYS A 78 -17.18 8.73 -23.97
CA LYS A 78 -18.30 8.19 -24.75
C LYS A 78 -18.23 8.51 -26.25
N THR A 79 -17.37 9.44 -26.65
CA THR A 79 -17.26 9.91 -28.04
C THR A 79 -16.04 9.28 -28.77
N SER A 80 -15.27 8.42 -28.10
CA SER A 80 -14.11 7.71 -28.66
C SER A 80 -14.42 6.27 -29.07
#